data_AF-A0A7G9L781-F1
#
_entry.id   AF-A0A7G9L781-F1
#
_cell.length_a   1.000
_cell.length_b   1.000
_cell.length_c   1.000
_cell.angle_alpha   90.00
_cell.angle_beta   90.00
_cell.angle_gamma   90.00
#
_symmetry.space_group_name_H-M   'P 1'
#
loop_
_entity.id
_entity.type
_entity.pdbx_description
1 polymer ?
#
loop_
_entity_poly.entity_id
_entity_poly.type
_entity_poly.pdbx_seq_one_letter_code
_entity_poly.pdbx_strand_id
1 'polypeptide(L)'
;MKQHKKAGLAGTTLVFIFFISGLYHIIRISKGFSFKESFLPELINLISTQVPLIIPAIVLLLIKDFKQKYIFSVWLYPIILALGLINVFLSNDALAAGLPMIVIVFPACILLAIIYFFLRERQ
;
A
#
# COMPACT_ATOMS: atom_id res chain seq x y z
N MET A 1 9.25 13.31 -15.90
CA MET A 1 9.23 11.99 -15.22
C MET A 1 8.24 11.07 -15.92
N LYS A 2 8.63 9.81 -16.19
CA LYS A 2 7.79 8.82 -16.88
C LYS A 2 6.54 8.48 -16.07
N GLN A 3 5.44 8.13 -16.74
CA GLN A 3 4.11 7.97 -16.13
C GLN A 3 4.07 6.85 -15.08
N HIS A 4 4.74 5.72 -15.31
CA HIS A 4 4.84 4.64 -14.33
C HIS A 4 5.52 5.09 -13.03
N LYS A 5 6.56 5.93 -13.12
CA LYS A 5 7.20 6.53 -11.94
C LYS A 5 6.29 7.51 -11.20
N LYS A 6 5.46 8.27 -11.92
CA LYS A 6 4.43 9.14 -11.29
C LYS A 6 3.44 8.31 -10.47
N ALA A 7 2.93 7.22 -11.03
CA ALA A 7 2.02 6.33 -10.32
C ALA A 7 2.70 5.63 -9.14
N GLY A 8 3.96 5.20 -9.29
CA GLY A 8 4.76 4.64 -8.20
C GLY A 8 4.95 5.62 -7.03
N LEU A 9 5.24 6.90 -7.32
CA LEU A 9 5.31 7.94 -6.30
C LEU A 9 3.96 8.19 -5.64
N ALA A 10 2.88 8.29 -6.43
CA ALA A 10 1.54 8.50 -5.87
C ALA A 10 1.15 7.38 -4.90
N GLY A 11 1.40 6.12 -5.26
CA GLY A 11 1.18 4.99 -4.36
C GLY A 11 2.09 5.00 -3.14
N THR A 12 3.38 5.33 -3.30
CA THR A 12 4.32 5.48 -2.16
C THR A 12 3.81 6.51 -1.15
N THR A 13 3.32 7.66 -1.63
CA THR A 13 2.74 8.69 -0.77
C THR A 13 1.53 8.16 0.01
N LEU A 14 0.64 7.41 -0.64
CA LEU A 14 -0.52 6.80 0.02
C LEU A 14 -0.11 5.78 1.08
N VAL A 15 0.85 4.91 0.78
CA VAL A 15 1.41 3.95 1.77
C VAL A 15 1.99 4.70 2.97
N PHE A 16 2.73 5.78 2.72
CA PHE A 16 3.34 6.56 3.79
C PHE A 16 2.31 7.28 4.67
N ILE A 17 1.25 7.84 4.06
CA ILE A 17 0.12 8.42 4.80
C ILE A 17 -0.54 7.36 5.69
N PHE A 18 -0.77 6.16 5.16
CA PHE A 18 -1.36 5.06 5.92
C PHE A 18 -0.44 4.63 7.08
N PHE A 19 0.86 4.55 6.85
CA PHE A 19 1.85 4.23 7.89
C PHE A 19 1.86 5.26 9.02
N ILE A 20 1.87 6.56 8.70
CA ILE A 20 1.82 7.63 9.72
C ILE A 20 0.51 7.55 10.51
N SER A 21 -0.62 7.35 9.83
CA SER A 21 -1.91 7.20 10.50
C SER A 21 -1.93 5.97 11.42
N GLY A 22 -1.36 4.85 10.96
CA GLY A 22 -1.20 3.64 11.76
C GLY A 22 -0.35 3.88 13.01
N LEU A 23 0.80 4.55 12.89
CA LEU A 23 1.64 4.91 14.04
C LEU A 23 0.87 5.75 15.07
N TYR A 24 0.11 6.74 14.61
CA TYR A 24 -0.73 7.55 15.49
C TYR A 24 -1.75 6.70 16.26
N HIS A 25 -2.41 5.76 15.58
CA HIS A 25 -3.36 4.84 16.22
C HIS A 25 -2.67 3.94 17.25
N ILE A 26 -1.53 3.34 16.90
CA ILE A 26 -0.79 2.47 17.82
C ILE A 26 -0.38 3.22 19.08
N ILE A 27 0.20 4.43 18.94
CA ILE A 27 0.58 5.27 20.07
C ILE A 27 -0.63 5.54 20.98
N ARG A 28 -1.80 5.78 20.39
CA ARG A 28 -3.03 6.06 21.14
C ARG A 28 -3.56 4.83 21.88
N ILE A 29 -3.55 3.66 21.25
CA ILE A 29 -4.09 2.41 21.80
C ILE A 29 -3.15 1.82 22.86
N SER A 30 -1.84 1.96 22.67
CA SER A 30 -0.83 1.49 23.63
C SER A 30 -0.69 2.36 24.88
N LYS A 31 -1.44 3.47 25.00
CA LYS A 31 -1.47 4.27 26.23
C LYS A 31 -2.03 3.43 27.39
N GLY A 32 -1.21 3.25 28.43
CA GLY A 32 -1.58 2.49 29.62
C GLY A 32 -1.15 1.02 29.60
N PHE A 33 -0.51 0.55 28.52
CA PHE A 33 0.06 -0.80 28.42
C PHE A 33 1.58 -0.75 28.37
N SER A 34 2.23 -1.88 28.69
CA SER A 34 3.67 -1.98 28.54
C SER A 34 4.08 -2.03 27.07
N PHE A 35 5.28 -1.54 26.75
CA PHE A 35 5.81 -1.48 25.39
C PHE A 35 5.81 -2.85 24.69
N LYS A 36 6.19 -3.91 25.41
CA LYS A 36 6.31 -5.26 24.85
C LYS A 36 4.96 -5.94 24.64
N GLU A 37 3.96 -5.61 25.45
CA GLU A 37 2.63 -6.24 25.38
C GLU A 37 1.73 -5.61 24.33
N SER A 38 1.89 -4.31 24.04
CA SER A 38 0.98 -3.58 23.13
C SER A 38 1.71 -2.92 21.97
N PHE A 39 2.68 -2.04 22.22
CA PHE A 39 3.24 -1.20 21.16
C PHE A 39 4.06 -2.01 20.13
N LEU A 40 4.93 -2.90 20.61
CA LEU A 40 5.84 -3.67 19.75
C LEU A 40 5.10 -4.63 18.81
N PRO A 41 4.13 -5.46 19.27
CA PRO A 41 3.35 -6.31 18.39
C PRO A 41 2.57 -5.53 17.32
N GLU A 42 1.95 -4.42 17.71
CA GLU A 42 1.18 -3.59 16.78
C GLU A 42 2.07 -2.91 15.74
N LEU A 43 3.27 -2.46 16.13
CA LEU A 43 4.25 -1.90 15.20
C LEU A 43 4.70 -2.95 14.17
N ILE A 44 4.96 -4.18 14.60
CA ILE A 44 5.33 -5.29 13.69
C ILE A 44 4.19 -5.57 12.72
N ASN A 45 2.94 -5.59 13.19
CA ASN A 45 1.76 -5.77 12.34
C ASN A 45 1.63 -4.63 11.32
N LEU A 46 1.80 -3.38 11.75
CA LEU A 46 1.74 -2.22 10.85
C LEU A 46 2.82 -2.29 9.78
N ILE A 47 4.06 -2.62 10.13
CA ILE A 47 5.15 -2.80 9.17
C ILE A 47 4.83 -3.93 8.19
N SER A 48 4.34 -5.06 8.69
CA SER A 48 4.00 -6.23 7.87
C SER A 48 2.91 -5.91 6.84
N THR A 49 1.90 -5.11 7.23
CA THR A 49 0.85 -4.65 6.30
C THR A 49 1.35 -3.67 5.24
N GLN A 50 2.46 -2.95 5.47
CA GLN A 50 3.03 -2.07 4.43
C GLN A 50 3.69 -2.85 3.29
N VAL A 51 4.22 -4.04 3.58
CA VAL A 51 4.94 -4.87 2.60
C VAL A 51 4.12 -5.09 1.33
N PRO A 52 2.91 -5.67 1.36
CA PRO A 52 2.13 -5.86 0.14
C PRO A 52 1.77 -4.55 -0.56
N LEU A 53 1.58 -3.46 0.20
CA LEU A 53 1.15 -2.16 -0.34
C LEU A 53 2.26 -1.41 -1.09
N ILE A 54 3.52 -1.57 -0.68
CA ILE A 54 4.65 -0.84 -1.26
C ILE A 54 5.28 -1.54 -2.47
N ILE A 55 5.14 -2.86 -2.59
CA ILE A 55 5.77 -3.64 -3.67
C ILE A 55 5.45 -3.10 -5.07
N PRO A 56 4.20 -2.74 -5.44
CA PRO A 56 3.91 -2.19 -6.76
C PRO A 56 4.65 -0.88 -7.02
N ALA A 57 4.77 -0.02 -6.00
CA ALA A 57 5.52 1.23 -6.10
C ALA A 57 7.01 0.96 -6.36
N ILE A 58 7.60 0.02 -5.63
CA ILE A 58 9.01 -0.37 -5.83
C ILE A 58 9.22 -0.83 -7.28
N VAL A 59 8.37 -1.72 -7.78
CA VAL A 59 8.44 -2.21 -9.17
C VAL A 59 8.35 -1.04 -10.16
N LEU A 60 7.35 -0.16 -10.02
CA LEU A 60 7.15 0.98 -10.90
C LEU A 60 8.30 2.01 -10.84
N LEU A 61 8.94 2.19 -9.70
CA LEU A 61 10.05 3.16 -9.55
C LEU A 61 11.36 2.62 -10.12
N LEU A 62 11.62 1.31 -9.99
CA LEU A 62 12.85 0.66 -10.45
C LEU A 62 12.84 0.34 -11.95
N ILE A 63 11.68 0.21 -12.58
CA ILE A 63 11.58 -0.02 -14.03
C ILE A 63 12.06 1.22 -14.80
N LYS A 64 13.02 1.03 -15.72
CA LYS A 64 13.50 2.08 -16.63
C LYS A 64 12.46 2.45 -17.68
N ASP A 65 11.91 1.44 -18.36
CA ASP A 65 11.01 1.56 -19.50
C ASP A 65 9.80 0.63 -19.34
N PHE A 66 8.61 1.13 -19.67
CA PHE A 66 7.35 0.43 -19.48
C PHE A 66 6.59 0.43 -20.81
N LYS A 67 6.05 -0.72 -21.20
CA LYS A 67 5.36 -0.89 -22.48
C LYS A 67 4.27 0.17 -22.65
N GLN A 68 4.43 1.01 -23.67
CA GLN A 68 3.58 2.20 -23.86
C GLN A 68 2.10 1.86 -24.06
N LYS A 69 1.78 0.70 -24.66
CA LYS A 69 0.42 0.16 -24.78
C LYS A 69 -0.33 0.05 -23.45
N TYR A 70 0.39 -0.16 -22.34
CA TYR A 70 -0.18 -0.39 -21.02
C TYR A 70 0.09 0.76 -20.05
N ILE A 71 0.57 1.91 -20.52
CA ILE A 71 1.08 2.98 -19.65
C ILE A 71 0.03 3.58 -18.71
N PHE A 72 -1.26 3.45 -19.03
CA PHE A 72 -2.35 3.89 -18.17
C PHE A 72 -2.71 2.89 -17.07
N SER A 73 -2.43 1.59 -17.24
CA SER A 73 -2.77 0.57 -16.24
C SER A 73 -1.97 0.71 -14.94
N VAL A 74 -0.85 1.42 -14.97
CA VAL A 74 -0.04 1.75 -13.79
C VAL A 74 -0.78 2.58 -12.74
N TRP A 75 -1.84 3.30 -13.15
CA TRP A 75 -2.68 4.07 -12.24
C TRP A 75 -3.69 3.22 -11.47
N LEU A 76 -3.93 1.97 -11.87
CA LEU A 76 -4.80 1.07 -11.12
C LEU A 76 -4.29 0.86 -9.69
N TYR A 77 -2.98 0.77 -9.52
CA TYR A 77 -2.37 0.61 -8.20
C TYR A 77 -2.73 1.75 -7.21
N PRO A 78 -2.37 3.03 -7.46
CA PRO A 78 -2.72 4.09 -6.53
C PRO A 78 -4.24 4.28 -6.38
N ILE A 79 -5.05 3.97 -7.40
CA ILE A 79 -6.51 4.04 -7.30
C ILE A 79 -7.05 2.98 -6.32
N ILE A 80 -6.68 1.71 -6.50
CA ILE A 80 -7.11 0.62 -5.61
C ILE A 80 -6.65 0.89 -4.18
N LEU A 81 -5.41 1.35 -4.02
CA LEU A 81 -4.87 1.73 -2.73
C LEU A 81 -5.68 2.87 -2.09
N ALA A 82 -5.95 3.94 -2.83
CA ALA A 82 -6.73 5.07 -2.34
C ALA A 82 -8.14 4.65 -1.89
N LEU A 83 -8.83 3.83 -2.70
CA LEU A 83 -10.16 3.31 -2.34
C LEU A 83 -10.12 2.46 -1.07
N GLY A 84 -9.11 1.61 -0.93
CA GLY A 84 -8.87 0.83 0.28
C GLY A 84 -8.67 1.71 1.51
N LEU A 85 -7.82 2.73 1.39
CA LEU A 85 -7.53 3.66 2.50
C LEU A 85 -8.75 4.51 2.87
N ILE A 86 -9.53 4.97 1.87
CA ILE A 86 -10.79 5.68 2.11
C ILE A 86 -11.76 4.78 2.90
N ASN A 87 -11.88 3.50 2.54
CA ASN A 87 -12.70 2.56 3.30
C ASN A 87 -12.23 2.45 4.76
N VAL A 88 -10.91 2.34 4.98
CA VAL A 88 -10.35 2.28 6.34
C VAL A 88 -10.67 3.54 7.15
N PHE A 89 -10.57 4.73 6.55
CA PHE A 89 -10.82 5.98 7.25
C PHE A 89 -12.29 6.28 7.50
N LEU A 90 -13.20 5.76 6.68
CA LEU A 90 -14.65 5.99 6.80
C LEU A 90 -15.37 4.90 7.58
N SER A 91 -14.75 3.73 7.78
CA SER A 91 -15.36 2.61 8.49
C SER A 91 -15.38 2.86 10.00
N ASN A 92 -16.55 2.71 10.61
CA ASN A 92 -16.72 2.79 12.06
C ASN A 92 -16.33 1.48 12.78
N ASP A 93 -16.22 0.37 12.04
CA ASP A 93 -15.93 -0.95 12.55
C ASP A 93 -14.58 -1.47 12.01
N ALA A 94 -13.78 -2.08 12.88
CA ALA A 94 -12.43 -2.53 12.54
C ALA A 94 -12.43 -3.69 11.54
N LEU A 95 -13.43 -4.58 11.60
CA LEU A 95 -13.55 -5.70 10.65
C LEU A 95 -14.00 -5.19 9.28
N ALA A 96 -14.96 -4.26 9.23
CA ALA A 96 -15.39 -3.62 8.00
C ALA A 96 -14.26 -2.80 7.33
N ALA A 97 -13.36 -2.21 8.13
CA ALA A 97 -12.16 -1.53 7.65
C ALA A 97 -11.13 -2.52 7.10
N GLY A 98 -10.82 -3.58 7.87
CA GLY A 98 -9.70 -4.48 7.61
C GLY A 98 -9.99 -5.59 6.59
N LEU A 99 -11.20 -6.13 6.54
CA LEU A 99 -11.54 -7.25 5.67
C LEU A 99 -11.36 -6.91 4.17
N PRO A 100 -11.80 -5.75 3.67
CA PRO A 100 -11.55 -5.36 2.27
C PRO A 100 -10.05 -5.19 1.97
N MET A 101 -9.26 -4.72 2.94
CA MET A 101 -7.81 -4.61 2.76
C MET A 101 -7.17 -5.98 2.53
N ILE A 102 -7.55 -6.97 3.33
CA ILE A 102 -7.01 -8.34 3.26
C ILE A 102 -7.50 -9.08 2.02
N VAL A 103 -8.79 -8.98 1.68
CA VAL A 103 -9.41 -9.79 0.62
C VAL A 103 -9.22 -9.16 -0.77
N ILE A 104 -9.13 -7.84 -0.86
CA ILE A 104 -9.13 -7.12 -2.14
C ILE A 104 -7.81 -6.36 -2.34
N VAL A 105 -7.46 -5.47 -1.42
CA VAL A 105 -6.35 -4.51 -1.65
C VAL A 105 -4.99 -5.20 -1.65
N PHE A 106 -4.69 -6.04 -0.65
CA PHE A 106 -3.40 -6.74 -0.59
C PHE A 106 -3.20 -7.69 -1.78
N PRO A 107 -4.17 -8.57 -2.13
CA PRO A 107 -4.03 -9.44 -3.30
C PRO A 107 -3.90 -8.64 -4.60
N ALA A 108 -4.68 -7.55 -4.75
CA ALA A 108 -4.59 -6.69 -5.93
C ALA A 108 -3.21 -6.02 -6.05
N CYS A 109 -2.63 -5.53 -4.95
CA CYS A 109 -1.28 -4.97 -4.96
C CYS A 109 -0.25 -6.03 -5.38
N ILE A 110 -0.30 -7.23 -4.81
CA ILE A 110 0.63 -8.32 -5.18
C ILE A 110 0.48 -8.67 -6.67
N LEU A 111 -0.74 -8.83 -7.17
CA LEU A 111 -1.00 -9.12 -8.58
C LEU A 111 -0.51 -7.99 -9.50
N LEU A 112 -0.80 -6.73 -9.17
CA LEU A 112 -0.35 -5.59 -9.95
C LEU A 112 1.17 -5.48 -9.99
N ALA A 113 1.86 -5.75 -8.88
CA ALA A 113 3.32 -5.80 -8.87
C ALA A 113 3.87 -6.84 -9.85
N ILE A 114 3.31 -8.05 -9.84
CA ILE A 114 3.70 -9.13 -10.76
C ILE A 114 3.43 -8.70 -12.21
N ILE A 115 2.24 -8.17 -12.49
CA ILE A 115 1.85 -7.70 -13.83
C ILE A 115 2.81 -6.59 -14.31
N TYR A 116 3.07 -5.57 -13.49
CA TYR A 116 3.97 -4.48 -13.84
C TYR A 116 5.39 -4.96 -14.08
N PHE A 117 5.86 -5.94 -13.31
CA PHE A 117 7.17 -6.54 -13.53
C PHE A 117 7.27 -7.23 -14.89
N PHE A 118 6.22 -7.93 -15.35
CA PHE A 118 6.18 -8.55 -16.68
C PHE A 118 5.95 -7.56 -17.83
N LEU A 119 5.28 -6.44 -17.56
CA LEU A 119 5.04 -5.36 -18.51
C LEU A 119 6.23 -4.39 -18.67
N ARG A 120 7.32 -4.61 -17.93
CA ARG A 120 8.58 -3.91 -18.17
C ARG A 120 9.05 -4.14 -19.61
N GLU A 121 9.60 -3.12 -20.22
CA GLU A 121 10.22 -3.24 -21.53
C GLU A 121 11.56 -3.96 -21.34
N ARG A 122 11.75 -5.11 -22.00
CA ARG A 122 13.03 -5.81 -22.02
C ARG A 122 13.88 -5.10 -23.08
N GLN A 123 14.89 -4.36 -22.62
CA GLN A 123 15.97 -3.87 -23.48
C GLN A 123 16.79 -5.06 -23.99
#